data_AF-A0A7C2T5Y3-F1
#
_entry.id   AF-A0A7C2T5Y3-F1
#
_cell.length_a   1.000
_cell.length_b   1.000
_cell.length_c   1.000
_cell.angle_alpha   90.00
_cell.angle_beta   90.00
_cell.angle_gamma   90.00
#
_symmetry.space_group_name_H-M   'P 1'
#
loop_
_entity.id
_entity.type
_entity.pdbx_description
1 polymer ?
#
loop_
_entity_poly.entity_id
_entity_poly.type
_entity_poly.pdbx_seq_one_letter_code
_entity_poly.pdbx_strand_id
1 'polypeptide(L)'
;MVGAGASDPRHAGLPARAIVERENQPSVDADYDALRLSLGVPEFGADFGGEEMFLLDVNYDALNAVSYAKGCFVGQEVTSRMKRKGEIRKRTMMARFDGAPPPKGTAVTAGDQTIGEALSGGDGIALALVRTDRLKEAENAGATPSADGRPLRLAFPPYLERS
;
A
#
# COMPACT_ATOMS: atom_id res chain seq x y z
N MET A 1 -28.08 21.23 1.51
CA MET A 1 -26.77 21.64 0.97
C MET A 1 -25.83 20.47 1.24
N VAL A 2 -25.61 19.60 0.25
CA VAL A 2 -24.68 18.46 0.38
C VAL A 2 -23.30 19.10 0.61
N GLY A 3 -22.64 18.79 1.72
CA GLY A 3 -21.38 19.42 2.07
C GLY A 3 -20.38 19.26 0.93
N ALA A 4 -19.80 20.36 0.45
CA ALA A 4 -18.70 20.31 -0.50
C ALA A 4 -17.62 19.40 0.08
N GLY A 5 -17.31 18.31 -0.61
CA GLY A 5 -16.33 17.34 -0.12
C GLY A 5 -14.97 18.01 0.12
N ALA A 6 -14.22 17.50 1.10
CA ALA A 6 -12.85 17.90 1.36
C ALA A 6 -11.89 17.02 0.57
N SER A 7 -10.75 17.57 0.14
CA SER A 7 -9.70 16.77 -0.53
C SER A 7 -9.27 15.58 0.33
N ASP A 8 -9.01 14.43 -0.29
CA ASP A 8 -8.50 13.26 0.45
C ASP A 8 -7.10 13.59 1.00
N PRO A 9 -6.87 13.46 2.33
CA PRO A 9 -5.61 13.86 2.94
C PRO A 9 -4.45 12.92 2.59
N ARG A 10 -4.73 11.71 2.07
CA ARG A 10 -3.69 10.71 1.78
C ARG A 10 -2.97 11.02 0.48
N HIS A 11 -3.72 11.39 -0.56
CA HIS A 11 -3.17 11.60 -1.90
C HIS A 11 -4.09 12.50 -2.74
N ALA A 12 -3.53 13.53 -3.39
CA ALA A 12 -4.30 14.50 -4.19
C ALA A 12 -4.99 13.90 -5.43
N GLY A 13 -4.53 12.73 -5.89
CA GLY A 13 -5.15 11.98 -6.98
C GLY A 13 -6.40 11.17 -6.58
N LEU A 14 -6.73 11.10 -5.29
CA LEU A 14 -7.95 10.44 -4.82
C LEU A 14 -9.15 11.41 -4.81
N PRO A 15 -10.39 10.91 -4.97
CA PRO A 15 -11.57 11.76 -4.96
C PRO A 15 -11.78 12.42 -3.60
N ALA A 16 -12.45 13.56 -3.59
CA ALA A 16 -12.84 14.24 -2.36
C ALA A 16 -13.69 13.33 -1.46
N ARG A 17 -13.54 13.52 -0.15
CA ARG A 17 -14.32 12.87 0.90
C ARG A 17 -15.48 13.76 1.31
N ALA A 18 -16.66 13.18 1.43
CA ALA A 18 -17.85 13.89 1.90
C ALA A 18 -18.55 13.07 3.00
N ILE A 19 -19.09 13.76 3.99
CA ILE A 19 -20.04 13.18 4.95
C ILE A 19 -21.42 13.57 4.46
N VAL A 20 -22.22 12.57 4.10
CA VAL A 20 -23.55 12.75 3.51
C VAL A 20 -24.56 11.88 4.25
N GLU A 21 -25.83 12.26 4.18
CA GLU A 21 -26.92 11.39 4.60
C GLU A 21 -26.90 10.10 3.79
N ARG A 22 -27.28 8.98 4.41
CA ARG A 22 -27.19 7.64 3.81
C ARG A 22 -27.95 7.56 2.48
N GLU A 23 -29.11 8.20 2.35
CA GLU A 23 -29.87 8.18 1.09
C GLU A 23 -29.16 8.90 -0.06
N ASN A 24 -28.17 9.76 0.25
CA ASN A 24 -27.36 10.49 -0.72
C ASN A 24 -25.95 9.89 -0.88
N GLN A 25 -25.70 8.70 -0.32
CA GLN A 25 -24.43 8.02 -0.46
C GLN A 25 -24.23 7.59 -1.93
N PRO A 26 -23.16 8.05 -2.61
CA PRO A 26 -22.81 7.50 -3.93
C PRO A 26 -22.41 6.03 -3.77
N SER A 27 -22.62 5.22 -4.81
CA SER A 27 -22.13 3.85 -4.81
C SER A 27 -20.59 3.84 -4.65
N VAL A 28 -20.11 2.93 -3.81
CA VAL A 28 -18.66 2.69 -3.66
C VAL A 28 -18.27 1.81 -4.82
N ASP A 29 -17.80 2.43 -5.90
CA ASP A 29 -17.64 1.77 -7.19
C ASP A 29 -16.28 1.07 -7.31
N ALA A 30 -16.21 0.00 -8.12
CA ALA A 30 -14.96 -0.65 -8.53
C ALA A 30 -13.93 0.34 -9.08
N ASP A 31 -14.40 1.46 -9.63
CA ASP A 31 -13.58 2.59 -10.10
C ASP A 31 -12.73 3.21 -8.98
N TYR A 32 -13.22 3.24 -7.74
CA TYR A 32 -12.46 3.76 -6.61
C TYR A 32 -11.33 2.81 -6.22
N ASP A 33 -11.60 1.50 -6.17
CA ASP A 33 -10.57 0.49 -5.90
C ASP A 33 -9.50 0.50 -6.99
N ALA A 34 -9.90 0.48 -8.26
CA ALA A 34 -8.97 0.58 -9.39
C ALA A 34 -8.07 1.84 -9.28
N LEU A 35 -8.66 2.99 -8.93
CA LEU A 35 -7.93 4.24 -8.77
C LEU A 35 -6.90 4.16 -7.62
N ARG A 36 -7.30 3.78 -6.40
CA ARG A 36 -6.35 3.72 -5.27
C ARG A 36 -5.22 2.70 -5.51
N LEU A 37 -5.53 1.56 -6.15
CA LEU A 37 -4.55 0.55 -6.53
C LEU A 37 -3.53 1.12 -7.53
N SER A 38 -4.01 1.87 -8.53
CA SER A 38 -3.16 2.54 -9.53
C SER A 38 -2.24 3.62 -8.94
N LEU A 39 -2.66 4.23 -7.84
CA LEU A 39 -1.88 5.22 -7.09
C LEU A 39 -0.98 4.59 -6.03
N GLY A 40 -1.12 3.30 -5.74
CA GLY A 40 -0.38 2.61 -4.70
C GLY A 40 -0.88 2.86 -3.28
N VAL A 41 -2.08 3.43 -3.09
CA VAL A 41 -2.60 3.86 -1.78
C VAL A 41 -3.36 2.72 -1.08
N PRO A 42 -2.87 2.23 0.08
CA PRO A 42 -3.54 1.16 0.82
C PRO A 42 -4.79 1.66 1.57
N GLU A 43 -5.76 0.77 1.72
CA GLU A 43 -7.02 0.99 2.43
C GLU A 43 -7.15 0.06 3.65
N PHE A 44 -7.58 0.61 4.78
CA PHE A 44 -7.93 -0.20 5.95
C PHE A 44 -9.12 -1.13 5.62
N GLY A 45 -9.05 -2.38 6.06
CA GLY A 45 -10.04 -3.42 5.77
C GLY A 45 -9.79 -4.16 4.45
N ALA A 46 -9.41 -3.46 3.37
CA ALA A 46 -9.06 -4.11 2.11
C ALA A 46 -7.62 -4.64 2.14
N ASP A 47 -6.65 -3.80 2.50
CA ASP A 47 -5.22 -4.12 2.44
C ASP A 47 -4.66 -4.57 3.79
N PHE A 48 -5.07 -3.92 4.88
CA PHE A 48 -4.52 -4.18 6.22
C PHE A 48 -5.58 -4.03 7.33
N GLY A 49 -5.38 -4.76 8.43
CA GLY A 49 -6.14 -4.64 9.68
C GLY A 49 -5.36 -3.99 10.83
N GLY A 50 -6.02 -3.80 11.97
CA GLY A 50 -5.49 -3.06 13.12
C GLY A 50 -4.27 -3.71 13.82
N GLU A 51 -4.06 -5.02 13.65
CA GLU A 51 -3.00 -5.77 14.34
C GLU A 51 -1.97 -6.40 13.37
N GLU A 52 -2.19 -6.31 12.06
CA GLU A 52 -1.44 -7.09 11.07
C GLU A 52 -0.19 -6.37 10.54
N MET A 53 -0.18 -5.03 10.54
CA MET A 53 0.86 -4.23 9.87
C MET A 53 1.27 -2.99 10.67
N PHE A 54 2.52 -2.58 10.50
CA PHE A 54 3.00 -1.31 11.05
C PHE A 54 2.65 -0.14 10.12
N LEU A 55 2.55 1.07 10.68
CA LEU A 55 2.25 2.28 9.88
C LEU A 55 3.19 2.46 8.67
N LEU A 56 4.47 2.15 8.84
CA LEU A 56 5.48 2.28 7.79
C LEU A 56 5.35 1.20 6.71
N ASP A 57 4.80 0.04 7.05
CA ASP A 57 4.51 -1.05 6.10
C ASP A 57 3.47 -0.58 5.07
N VAL A 58 2.51 0.24 5.50
CA VAL A 58 1.43 0.81 4.67
C VAL A 58 1.71 2.25 4.23
N ASN A 59 2.98 2.66 4.25
CA ASN A 59 3.45 3.95 3.72
C ASN A 59 2.87 5.20 4.41
N TYR A 60 2.39 5.10 5.65
CA TYR A 60 1.76 6.22 6.37
C TYR A 60 2.71 7.38 6.72
N ASP A 61 4.02 7.14 6.66
CA ASP A 61 5.05 8.17 6.72
C ASP A 61 5.05 9.09 5.49
N ALA A 62 4.55 8.61 4.35
CA ALA A 62 4.46 9.37 3.09
C ALA A 62 3.02 9.78 2.73
N LEU A 63 2.01 9.27 3.44
CA LEU A 63 0.58 9.53 3.18
C LEU A 63 -0.05 10.50 4.20
N ASN A 64 0.74 11.45 4.70
CA ASN A 64 0.30 12.49 5.65
C ASN A 64 -0.34 11.97 6.95
N ALA A 65 -0.12 10.71 7.33
CA ALA A 65 -0.81 10.08 8.45
C ALA A 65 -0.05 10.20 9.78
N VAL A 66 1.25 10.52 9.75
CA VAL A 66 2.07 10.70 10.95
C VAL A 66 2.73 12.08 10.95
N SER A 67 2.31 12.94 11.88
CA SER A 67 3.08 14.13 12.24
C SER A 67 4.11 13.78 13.30
N TYR A 68 5.37 14.13 13.04
CA TYR A 68 6.48 13.99 13.98
C TYR A 68 6.70 15.25 14.82
N ALA A 69 6.00 16.34 14.50
CA ALA A 69 6.08 17.62 15.20
C ALA A 69 5.03 17.76 16.32
N LYS A 70 4.04 16.86 16.38
CA LYS A 70 3.03 16.82 17.45
C LYS A 70 3.57 16.16 18.72
N GLY A 71 2.90 16.42 19.85
CA GLY A 71 3.19 15.81 21.14
C GLY A 71 2.99 14.28 21.16
N CYS A 72 3.13 13.69 22.35
CA CYS A 72 3.15 12.24 22.50
C CYS A 72 1.85 11.55 22.05
N PHE A 73 1.97 10.43 21.33
CA PHE A 73 0.84 9.57 20.94
C PHE A 73 1.16 8.09 21.15
N VAL A 74 0.13 7.26 21.30
CA VAL A 74 0.27 5.81 21.51
C VAL A 74 1.02 5.18 20.33
N GLY A 75 2.08 4.43 20.60
CA GLY A 75 2.92 3.81 19.56
C GLY A 75 3.96 4.74 18.93
N GLN A 76 4.13 5.97 19.42
CA GLN A 76 5.13 6.90 18.91
C GLN A 76 6.57 6.37 19.05
N GLU A 77 6.89 5.68 20.14
CA GLU A 77 8.23 5.12 20.36
C GLU A 77 8.60 4.09 19.30
N VAL A 78 7.66 3.18 18.97
CA VAL A 78 7.82 2.16 17.93
C VAL A 78 7.99 2.83 16.58
N THR A 79 7.07 3.74 16.23
CA THR A 79 7.08 4.48 14.96
C THR A 79 8.37 5.29 14.77
N SER A 80 8.83 5.97 15.82
CA SER A 80 10.06 6.77 15.78
C SER A 80 11.32 5.90 15.72
N ARG A 81 11.35 4.76 16.43
CA ARG A 81 12.46 3.80 16.35
C ARG A 81 12.58 3.18 14.96
N MET A 82 11.45 2.81 14.36
CA MET A 82 11.43 2.25 13.01
C MET A 82 11.95 3.26 11.98
N LYS A 83 11.55 4.54 12.07
CA LYS A 83 12.09 5.61 11.21
C LYS A 83 13.59 5.84 11.42
N ARG A 84 14.06 5.86 12.67
CA ARG A 84 15.47 6.13 13.01
C ARG A 84 16.44 4.97 12.73
N LYS A 85 15.96 3.72 12.68
CA LYS A 85 16.80 2.53 12.46
C LYS A 85 17.32 2.37 11.02
N GLY A 86 17.04 3.32 10.13
CA GLY A 86 17.73 3.48 8.85
C GLY A 86 17.18 2.67 7.67
N GLU A 87 16.41 1.61 7.90
CA GLU A 87 15.81 0.84 6.80
C GLU A 87 14.39 0.40 7.14
N ILE A 88 13.43 0.96 6.42
CA ILE A 88 12.06 0.48 6.40
C ILE A 88 12.07 -0.83 5.61
N ARG A 89 12.03 -1.94 6.35
CA ARG A 89 12.25 -3.30 5.81
C ARG A 89 11.12 -3.80 4.94
N LYS A 90 9.90 -3.31 5.15
CA LYS A 90 8.73 -3.68 4.35
C LYS A 90 8.02 -2.43 3.85
N ARG A 91 7.56 -2.46 2.61
CA ARG A 91 6.78 -1.39 1.98
C ARG A 91 5.62 -1.97 1.22
N THR A 92 4.50 -1.26 1.19
CA THR A 92 3.41 -1.56 0.27
C THR A 92 3.79 -1.03 -1.11
N MET A 93 3.85 -1.93 -2.08
CA MET A 93 4.25 -1.67 -3.47
C MET A 93 3.10 -1.94 -4.44
N MET A 94 3.16 -1.35 -5.63
CA MET A 94 2.27 -1.69 -6.74
C MET A 94 2.79 -2.96 -7.41
N ALA A 95 1.92 -3.97 -7.55
CA ALA A 95 2.20 -5.23 -8.23
C ALA A 95 1.34 -5.32 -9.51
N ARG A 96 1.99 -5.43 -10.67
CA ARG A 96 1.31 -5.57 -11.97
C ARG A 96 1.41 -6.99 -12.48
N PHE A 97 0.28 -7.55 -12.87
CA PHE A 97 0.12 -8.89 -13.41
C PHE A 97 -0.32 -8.84 -14.87
N ASP A 98 -0.01 -9.89 -15.61
CA ASP A 98 -0.72 -10.19 -16.85
C ASP A 98 -2.00 -10.96 -16.50
N GLY A 99 -3.16 -10.35 -16.73
CA GLY A 99 -4.45 -10.84 -16.25
C GLY A 99 -4.71 -10.58 -14.77
N ALA A 100 -5.75 -11.21 -14.21
CA ALA A 100 -6.22 -10.93 -12.85
C ALA A 100 -5.16 -11.24 -11.77
N PRO A 101 -4.98 -10.36 -10.76
CA PRO A 101 -4.07 -10.63 -9.65
C PRO A 101 -4.52 -11.85 -8.83
N PRO A 102 -3.61 -12.53 -8.12
CA PRO A 102 -3.98 -13.63 -7.23
C PRO A 102 -4.74 -13.11 -6.00
N PRO A 103 -5.40 -13.98 -5.23
CA PRO A 103 -6.08 -13.59 -4.00
C PRO A 103 -5.13 -12.95 -2.97
N LYS A 104 -5.67 -12.05 -2.14
CA LYS A 104 -4.97 -11.50 -0.96
C LYS A 104 -4.37 -12.62 -0.11
N GLY A 105 -3.14 -12.40 0.38
CA GLY A 105 -2.36 -13.35 1.16
C GLY A 105 -1.53 -14.33 0.32
N THR A 106 -1.66 -14.31 -1.01
CA THR A 106 -0.79 -15.12 -1.88
C THR A 106 0.66 -14.67 -1.73
N ALA A 107 1.56 -15.63 -1.49
CA ALA A 107 2.98 -15.34 -1.36
C ALA A 107 3.56 -14.74 -2.65
N VAL A 108 4.28 -13.63 -2.49
CA VAL A 108 5.15 -13.07 -3.53
C VAL A 108 6.55 -13.61 -3.32
N THR A 109 7.09 -14.28 -4.33
CA THR A 109 8.42 -14.91 -4.30
C THR A 109 9.33 -14.32 -5.36
N ALA A 110 10.64 -14.47 -5.18
CA ALA A 110 11.63 -14.32 -6.24
C ALA A 110 12.51 -15.57 -6.21
N GLY A 111 12.38 -16.42 -7.23
CA GLY A 111 12.85 -17.80 -7.15
C GLY A 111 12.19 -18.54 -5.99
N ASP A 112 12.99 -19.21 -5.15
CA ASP A 112 12.51 -19.99 -4.00
C ASP A 112 12.29 -19.13 -2.74
N GLN A 113 12.61 -17.84 -2.77
CA GLN A 113 12.54 -16.97 -1.61
C GLN A 113 11.23 -16.18 -1.58
N THR A 114 10.45 -16.33 -0.51
CA THR A 114 9.32 -15.42 -0.24
C THR A 114 9.82 -14.03 0.12
N ILE A 115 9.40 -13.04 -0.66
CA ILE A 115 9.76 -11.63 -0.47
C ILE A 115 8.58 -10.79 0.02
N GLY A 116 7.35 -11.30 -0.02
CA GLY A 116 6.18 -10.57 0.40
C GLY A 116 4.88 -11.35 0.23
N GLU A 117 3.78 -10.61 0.21
CA GLU A 117 2.43 -11.13 -0.03
C GLU A 117 1.59 -10.15 -0.85
N ALA A 118 0.68 -10.67 -1.66
CA ALA A 118 -0.32 -9.89 -2.38
C ALA A 118 -1.39 -9.38 -1.41
N LEU A 119 -1.83 -8.15 -1.58
CA LEU A 119 -2.92 -7.52 -0.82
C LEU A 119 -4.18 -7.45 -1.69
N SER A 120 -4.98 -6.39 -1.57
CA SER A 120 -6.14 -6.23 -2.47
C SER A 120 -5.69 -5.93 -3.91
N GLY A 121 -6.51 -6.33 -4.87
CA GLY A 121 -6.22 -6.14 -6.28
C GLY A 121 -7.46 -6.29 -7.17
N GLY A 122 -7.34 -5.77 -8.39
CA GLY A 122 -8.34 -5.81 -9.46
C GLY A 122 -7.68 -5.41 -10.79
N ASP A 123 -8.24 -5.85 -11.92
CA ASP A 123 -7.84 -5.41 -13.28
C ASP A 123 -6.32 -5.41 -13.56
N GLY A 124 -5.65 -6.50 -13.17
CA GLY A 124 -4.21 -6.70 -13.41
C GLY A 124 -3.27 -5.87 -12.53
N ILE A 125 -3.81 -5.18 -11.51
CA ILE A 125 -3.03 -4.51 -10.48
C ILE A 125 -3.43 -5.00 -9.09
N ALA A 126 -2.45 -5.13 -8.21
CA ALA A 126 -2.66 -5.32 -6.79
C ALA A 126 -1.69 -4.44 -6.02
N LEU A 127 -1.95 -4.26 -4.72
CA LEU A 127 -0.91 -3.90 -3.78
C LEU A 127 -0.20 -5.16 -3.29
N ALA A 128 1.05 -5.02 -2.86
CA ALA A 128 1.80 -6.10 -2.24
C ALA A 128 2.65 -5.56 -1.09
N LEU A 129 2.64 -6.25 0.05
CA LEU A 129 3.56 -5.96 1.13
C LEU A 129 4.88 -6.67 0.87
N VAL A 130 5.94 -5.92 0.58
CA VAL A 130 7.21 -6.47 0.10
C VAL A 130 8.35 -6.09 1.01
N ARG A 131 9.23 -7.06 1.29
CA ARG A 131 10.53 -6.84 1.92
C ARG A 131 11.50 -6.18 0.94
N THR A 132 11.86 -4.94 1.23
CA THR A 132 12.68 -4.09 0.33
C THR A 132 14.10 -4.61 0.17
N ASP A 133 14.67 -5.17 1.23
CA ASP A 133 16.00 -5.80 1.22
C ASP A 133 16.02 -7.03 0.29
N ARG A 134 15.02 -7.91 0.43
CA ARG A 134 14.90 -9.11 -0.41
C ARG A 134 14.58 -8.81 -1.86
N LEU A 135 13.79 -7.77 -2.12
CA LEU A 135 13.54 -7.31 -3.48
C LEU A 135 14.85 -6.84 -4.14
N LYS A 136 15.66 -6.06 -3.43
CA LYS A 136 16.96 -5.60 -3.93
C LYS A 136 17.92 -6.76 -4.20
N GLU A 137 17.96 -7.76 -3.31
CA GLU A 137 18.72 -9.00 -3.53
C GLU A 137 18.27 -9.74 -4.79
N ALA A 138 16.94 -9.89 -4.98
CA ALA A 138 16.36 -10.52 -6.15
C ALA A 138 16.68 -9.76 -7.45
N GLU A 139 16.58 -8.44 -7.44
CA GLU A 139 16.96 -7.58 -8.58
C GLU A 139 18.43 -7.76 -8.95
N ASN A 140 19.33 -7.77 -7.97
CA ASN A 140 20.77 -8.00 -8.19
C ASN A 140 21.06 -9.40 -8.75
N ALA A 141 20.25 -10.39 -8.38
CA ALA A 141 20.35 -11.76 -8.88
C ALA A 141 19.63 -11.97 -10.24
N GLY A 142 18.93 -10.96 -10.76
CA GLY A 142 18.12 -11.07 -11.98
C GLY A 142 16.87 -11.95 -11.81
N ALA A 143 16.45 -12.22 -10.57
CA ALA A 143 15.27 -13.03 -10.28
C ALA A 143 13.99 -12.21 -10.49
N THR A 144 13.06 -12.74 -11.28
CA THR A 144 11.77 -12.09 -11.53
C THR A 144 10.79 -12.41 -10.40
N PRO A 145 10.17 -11.40 -9.76
CA PRO A 145 9.12 -11.64 -8.79
C PRO A 145 7.93 -12.38 -9.40
N SER A 146 7.33 -13.27 -8.62
CA SER A 146 6.17 -14.05 -9.03
C SER A 146 5.20 -14.25 -7.86
N ALA A 147 3.95 -14.55 -8.16
CA ALA A 147 2.98 -15.02 -7.19
C ALA A 147 2.11 -16.08 -7.86
N ASP A 148 1.90 -17.22 -7.18
CA ASP A 148 1.20 -18.38 -7.75
C ASP A 148 1.80 -18.84 -9.10
N GLY A 149 3.14 -18.84 -9.18
CA GLY A 149 3.89 -19.20 -10.39
C GLY A 149 3.79 -18.20 -11.54
N ARG A 150 3.05 -17.10 -11.39
CA ARG A 150 2.88 -16.07 -12.43
C ARG A 150 3.82 -14.89 -12.20
N PRO A 151 4.57 -14.45 -13.22
CA PRO A 151 5.47 -13.31 -13.09
C PRO A 151 4.68 -12.02 -12.85
N LEU A 152 5.27 -11.12 -12.08
CA LEU A 152 4.69 -9.80 -11.80
C LEU A 152 5.79 -8.73 -11.79
N ARG A 153 5.38 -7.47 -11.98
CA ARG A 153 6.28 -6.32 -11.83
C ARG A 153 5.95 -5.56 -10.56
N LEU A 154 6.94 -5.37 -9.70
CA LEU A 154 6.84 -4.54 -8.52
C LEU A 154 7.32 -3.11 -8.84
N ALA A 155 6.62 -2.12 -8.33
CA ALA A 155 7.02 -0.72 -8.41
C ALA A 155 6.69 -0.01 -7.09
N PHE A 156 7.58 0.87 -6.65
CA PHE A 156 7.27 1.78 -5.55
C PHE A 156 6.17 2.77 -6.01
N PRO A 157 5.18 3.06 -5.16
CA PRO A 157 4.26 4.17 -5.39
C PRO A 157 5.04 5.48 -5.64
N PRO A 158 4.59 6.35 -6.57
CA PRO A 158 5.34 7.55 -6.95
C PRO A 158 5.58 8.54 -5.80
N TYR A 159 4.75 8.49 -4.75
CA TYR A 159 4.88 9.33 -3.57
C TYR A 159 5.93 8.83 -2.56
N LEU A 160 6.49 7.64 -2.76
CA LEU A 160 7.63 7.17 -1.97
C LEU A 160 8.93 7.66 -2.63
N GLU A 161 9.69 8.48 -1.91
CA GLU A 161 11.05 8.83 -2.34
C GLU A 161 11.91 7.55 -2.38
N ARG A 162 12.63 7.34 -3.49
CA ARG A 162 13.62 6.27 -3.60
C ARG A 162 14.87 6.71 -2.81
N SER A 163 14.95 6.34 -1.53
CA SER A 163 16.17 6.48 -0.73
C SER A 163 17.24 5.50 -1.18
#